data_AF-A0A2A5BHA5-F1
#
_entry.id   AF-A0A2A5BHA5-F1
#
_cell.length_a   1.000
_cell.length_b   1.000
_cell.length_c   1.000
_cell.angle_alpha   90.00
_cell.angle_beta   90.00
_cell.angle_gamma   90.00
#
_symmetry.space_group_name_H-M   'P 1'
#
loop_
_entity.id
_entity.type
_entity.pdbx_description
1 polymer ?
#
loop_
_entity_poly.entity_id
_entity_poly.type
_entity_poly.pdbx_seq_one_letter_code
_entity_poly.pdbx_strand_id
1 'polypeptide(L)' 'MVRRMSSVGQNYFNYAYHSSSLMVGGAPYVRNNQDLALFLEDMDIFFDYFLNELGGKHKTPLEMYDLLS' A
#
# COMPACT_ATOMS: atom_id res chain seq x y z
N MET A 1 6.75 -4.63 -7.23
CA MET A 1 6.55 -5.83 -6.39
C MET A 1 5.18 -6.47 -6.60
N VAL A 2 4.09 -5.74 -6.32
CA VAL A 2 2.70 -6.25 -6.33
C VAL A 2 2.28 -6.83 -7.69
N ARG A 3 2.60 -6.16 -8.80
CA ARG A 3 2.38 -6.67 -10.17
C ARG A 3 2.94 -8.09 -10.37
N ARG A 4 4.16 -8.34 -9.88
CA ARG A 4 4.82 -9.66 -9.96
C ARG A 4 4.19 -10.66 -9.00
N MET A 5 3.79 -10.24 -7.80
CA MET A 5 3.14 -11.12 -6.84
C MET A 5 1.76 -11.59 -7.34
N SER A 6 1.00 -10.69 -7.96
CA SER A 6 -0.27 -11.02 -8.62
C SER A 6 -0.08 -12.03 -9.76
N SER A 7 0.94 -11.85 -10.61
CA SER A 7 1.20 -12.80 -11.71
C SER A 7 1.59 -14.21 -11.24
N VAL A 8 1.99 -14.40 -9.98
CA VAL A 8 2.29 -15.72 -9.39
C VAL A 8 1.18 -16.21 -8.45
N GLY A 9 -0.01 -15.62 -8.51
CA GLY A 9 -1.22 -16.10 -7.83
C GLY A 9 -1.44 -15.57 -6.41
N GLN A 10 -0.71 -14.53 -5.97
CA GLN A 10 -1.00 -13.87 -4.70
C GLN A 10 -2.24 -12.98 -4.82
N ASN A 11 -3.23 -13.23 -3.97
CA ASN A 11 -4.56 -12.60 -4.04
C ASN A 11 -4.82 -11.60 -2.90
N TYR A 12 -4.01 -11.62 -1.85
CA TYR A 12 -4.18 -10.77 -0.67
C TYR A 12 -2.95 -9.89 -0.46
N PHE A 13 -3.18 -8.61 -0.24
CA PHE A 13 -2.12 -7.61 -0.03
C PHE A 13 -2.45 -6.78 1.20
N ASN A 14 -1.42 -6.44 1.97
CA ASN A 14 -1.49 -5.49 3.05
C ASN A 14 -0.53 -4.34 2.75
N TYR A 15 -1.04 -3.11 2.72
CA TYR A 15 -0.23 -1.91 2.58
C TYR A 15 -0.03 -1.29 3.97
N ALA A 16 1.13 -1.56 4.58
CA ALA A 16 1.43 -1.11 5.93
C ALA A 16 2.53 -0.04 5.92
N TYR A 17 2.34 1.01 6.70
CA TYR A 17 3.32 2.06 6.96
C TYR A 17 3.23 2.52 8.41
N HIS A 18 4.29 3.16 8.91
CA HIS A 18 4.27 3.81 10.22
C HIS A 18 3.82 5.26 10.06
N SER A 19 3.05 5.79 11.02
CA SER A 19 2.57 7.18 10.96
C SER A 19 3.70 8.20 10.80
N SER A 20 4.91 7.90 11.29
CA SER A 20 6.07 8.76 11.14
C SER A 20 6.55 8.91 9.69
N SER A 21 6.19 7.98 8.80
CA SER A 21 6.46 8.08 7.36
C SER A 21 5.65 9.19 6.68
N LEU A 22 4.56 9.65 7.30
CA LEU A 22 3.77 10.79 6.79
C LEU A 22 4.31 12.16 7.25
N MET A 23 5.47 12.18 7.92
CA MET A 23 6.09 13.38 8.45
C MET A 23 7.51 13.52 7.90
N VAL A 24 7.85 14.71 7.43
CA VAL A 24 9.24 15.04 7.05
C VAL A 24 10.15 14.91 8.26
N GLY A 25 11.20 14.09 8.10
CA GLY A 25 12.14 13.72 9.16
C GLY A 25 11.64 12.60 10.08
N GLY A 26 10.41 12.11 9.93
CA GLY A 26 9.84 11.05 10.77
C GLY A 26 10.24 9.63 10.36
N ALA A 27 10.75 9.45 9.15
CA ALA A 27 11.35 8.19 8.69
C ALA A 27 12.66 8.46 7.93
N PRO A 28 13.64 7.52 7.93
CA PRO A 28 14.92 7.70 7.25
C PRO A 28 14.81 7.98 5.74
N TYR A 29 13.69 7.58 5.13
CA TYR A 29 13.37 7.71 3.72
C TYR A 29 12.42 8.87 3.40
N VAL A 30 12.03 9.68 4.38
CA VAL A 30 11.20 10.89 4.19
C VAL A 30 11.94 12.08 4.77
N ARG A 31 13.01 12.54 4.11
CA ARG A 31 13.93 13.55 4.67
C ARG A 31 13.51 14.97 4.35
N ASN A 32 12.70 15.15 3.31
CA ASN A 32 12.22 16.45 2.83
C ASN A 32 10.83 16.28 2.18
N ASN A 33 10.24 17.40 1.72
CA ASN A 33 8.92 17.40 1.08
C ASN A 33 8.89 16.61 -0.24
N GLN A 34 9.99 16.53 -0.98
CA GLN A 34 10.06 15.74 -2.22
C GLN A 34 9.99 14.25 -1.92
N ASP A 35 10.71 13.79 -0.89
CA ASP A 35 10.65 12.40 -0.45
C ASP A 35 9.22 12.04 0.03
N LEU A 36 8.55 12.96 0.74
CA LEU A 36 7.14 12.77 1.15
C LEU A 36 6.21 12.68 -0.05
N ALA A 37 6.39 13.54 -1.05
CA ALA A 37 5.59 13.49 -2.28
C ALA A 37 5.76 12.15 -3.01
N LEU A 38 7.00 11.64 -3.11
CA LEU A 38 7.27 10.33 -3.70
C LEU A 38 6.62 9.18 -2.90
N PHE A 39 6.67 9.25 -1.56
CA PHE A 39 6.02 8.25 -0.72
C PHE A 39 4.50 8.21 -0.94
N LEU A 40 3.86 9.37 -1.05
CA LEU A 40 2.42 9.46 -1.31
C LEU A 40 2.07 9.03 -2.74
N GLU A 41 2.90 9.38 -3.72
CA GLU A 41 2.74 8.93 -5.11
C GLU A 41 2.83 7.40 -5.23
N ASP A 42 3.76 6.77 -4.50
CA ASP A 42 3.85 5.30 -4.44
C ASP A 42 2.58 4.65 -3.85
N MET A 43 1.92 5.31 -2.89
CA MET A 43 0.63 4.88 -2.36
C MET A 43 -0.45 4.95 -3.45
N ASP A 44 -0.55 6.07 -4.16
CA ASP A 44 -1.53 6.28 -5.22
C ASP A 44 -1.36 5.26 -6.36
N ILE A 45 -0.12 5.02 -6.81
CA ILE A 45 0.20 4.02 -7.85
C ILE A 45 -0.22 2.62 -7.40
N PHE A 46 0.02 2.26 -6.12
CA PHE A 46 -0.41 0.97 -5.61
C PHE A 46 -1.93 0.84 -5.58
N PHE A 47 -2.63 1.85 -5.06
CA PHE A 47 -4.09 1.80 -4.93
C PHE A 47 -4.79 1.81 -6.28
N ASP A 48 -4.32 2.61 -7.24
CA ASP A 48 -4.83 2.61 -8.61
C ASP A 48 -4.68 1.22 -9.25
N TYR A 49 -3.48 0.64 -9.16
CA TYR A 49 -3.24 -0.71 -9.67
C TYR A 49 -4.15 -1.76 -9.00
N PHE A 50 -4.24 -1.74 -7.67
CA PHE A 50 -5.01 -2.74 -6.95
C PHE A 50 -6.52 -2.60 -7.18
N LEU A 51 -7.06 -1.37 -7.15
CA LEU A 51 -8.51 -1.15 -7.26
C LEU A 51 -8.98 -1.18 -8.71
N ASN A 52 -8.27 -0.50 -9.62
CA ASN A 52 -8.75 -0.27 -10.98
C ASN A 52 -8.23 -1.31 -11.98
N GLU A 53 -6.97 -1.74 -11.87
CA GLU A 53 -6.44 -2.76 -12.79
C GLU A 53 -6.75 -4.19 -12.32
N LEU A 54 -6.63 -4.49 -11.03
CA LEU A 54 -6.90 -5.84 -10.50
C LEU A 54 -8.36 -6.06 -10.08
N GLY A 55 -9.19 -5.00 -10.03
CA GLY A 55 -10.56 -5.09 -9.51
C GLY A 55 -10.61 -5.46 -8.02
N GLY A 56 -9.56 -5.12 -7.28
CA GLY A 56 -9.40 -5.42 -5.86
C GLY A 56 -10.47 -4.76 -4.99
N LYS A 57 -10.73 -5.34 -3.83
CA LYS A 57 -11.69 -4.82 -2.84
C LYS A 57 -10.96 -4.53 -1.55
N HIS A 58 -11.09 -3.30 -1.05
CA HIS A 58 -10.56 -2.94 0.25
C HIS A 58 -11.34 -3.65 1.37
N LYS A 59 -10.63 -4.03 2.43
CA LYS A 59 -11.19 -4.65 3.63
C LYS A 59 -10.44 -4.15 4.85
N THR A 60 -11.17 -3.91 5.92
CA THR A 60 -10.59 -3.68 7.24
C THR A 60 -9.95 -4.98 7.77
N PRO A 61 -9.06 -4.90 8.77
CA PRO A 61 -8.47 -6.10 9.37
C PRO A 61 -9.52 -7.11 9.89
N LEU A 62 -10.65 -6.64 10.43
CA LEU A 62 -11.74 -7.50 10.90
C LEU A 62 -12.45 -8.20 9.73
N GLU A 63 -12.78 -7.47 8.66
CA GLU A 63 -13.37 -8.08 7.46
C GLU A 63 -12.44 -9.07 6.76
N MET A 64 -11.13 -8.85 6.86
CA MET A 64 -10.12 -9.80 6.39
C MET A 64 -10.05 -11.04 7.27
N TYR A 65 -10.15 -10.88 8.59
CA TYR A 65 -10.21 -12.00 9.53
C TYR A 65 -11.41 -12.91 9.22
N ASP A 66 -12.61 -12.32 9.09
CA ASP A 66 -13.84 -13.05 8.79
C ASP A 66 -13.81 -13.77 7.43
N LEU A 67 -13.05 -13.24 6.45
CA LEU A 67 -12.89 -13.86 5.12
C LEU A 67 -11.96 -15.07 5.15
N LEU A 68 -10.96 -15.06 6.05
CA LEU A 68 -9.88 -16.04 6.09
C LEU A 68 -10.11 -17.15 7.14
N SER A 69 -11.03 -16.95 8.07
CA SER A 69 -11.48 -17.95 9.05
C SER A 69 -12.38 -19.00 8.43
#